data_AF-A0A6V8KYM2-F1
#
_entry.id   AF-A0A6V8KYM2-F1
#
_cell.length_a   1.000
_cell.length_b   1.000
_cell.length_c   1.000
_cell.angle_alpha   90.00
_cell.angle_beta   90.00
_cell.angle_gamma   90.00
#
_symmetry.space_group_name_H-M   'P 1'
#
loop_
_entity.id
_entity.type
_entity.pdbx_description
1 polymer ?
#
loop_
_entity_poly.entity_id
_entity_poly.type
_entity_poly.pdbx_seq_one_letter_code
_entity_poly.pdbx_strand_id
1 'polypeptide(L)'
;MDYSKYHDVRVDNQLATGTLVPDVVQLQTLQDFTRWKSLGVLRPYKPAGFAKLYPAFRDPDGAWIATSVVAFSYMYDDSLGAGGPASPRDLVDPRWKGAIASSYPHDDDAVLYLYKLYTQAYGWEWVRRLAAQNVQFGRGTPTPVVAVASKQKLIGIGGFGSLTGPLVPGVRWVAPDRHPFMAWGHRAAILAGAKHPAAAKLYLNWQLSTPVQQAAFDGWSVRTDVTPAGGLKPIWQYPNAHLDGFPASWPTAPKSNVGSRPSPFTSAKSRGHPHPAGSDYTPAAEPGSWT
;
A
#
# COMPACT_ATOMS: atom_id res chain seq x y z
N MET A 1 -9.04 11.70 -3.57
CA MET A 1 -9.03 10.65 -2.53
C MET A 1 -8.04 11.05 -1.46
N ASP A 2 -8.34 10.72 -0.21
CA ASP A 2 -7.45 11.02 0.93
C ASP A 2 -6.56 9.80 1.25
N TYR A 3 -5.48 9.99 2.01
CA TYR A 3 -4.46 8.96 2.25
C TYR A 3 -4.71 8.18 3.54
N SER A 4 -4.21 6.94 3.64
CA SER A 4 -4.47 6.09 4.82
C SER A 4 -4.06 6.73 6.15
N LYS A 5 -2.94 7.49 6.17
CA LYS A 5 -2.45 8.25 7.33
C LYS A 5 -3.33 9.42 7.79
N TYR A 6 -4.32 9.78 6.99
CA TYR A 6 -5.34 10.77 7.35
C TYR A 6 -6.64 10.07 7.73
N HIS A 7 -6.92 8.92 7.12
CA HIS A 7 -8.08 8.10 7.43
C HIS A 7 -7.99 7.45 8.82
N ASP A 8 -6.83 6.96 9.25
CA ASP A 8 -6.62 6.40 10.60
C ASP A 8 -6.90 7.43 11.69
N VAL A 9 -6.30 8.62 11.59
CA VAL A 9 -6.49 9.74 12.53
C VAL A 9 -7.93 10.24 12.49
N ARG A 10 -8.57 10.28 11.32
CA ARG A 10 -9.99 10.63 11.19
C ARG A 10 -10.87 9.62 11.93
N VAL A 11 -10.62 8.32 11.76
CA VAL A 11 -11.38 7.26 12.46
C VAL A 11 -11.15 7.35 13.96
N ASP A 12 -9.91 7.56 14.41
CA ASP A 12 -9.61 7.76 15.84
C ASP A 12 -10.36 8.95 16.42
N ASN A 13 -10.36 10.09 15.72
CA ASN A 13 -11.10 11.27 16.17
C ASN A 13 -12.61 10.99 16.23
N GLN A 14 -13.17 10.36 15.19
CA GLN A 14 -14.59 10.02 15.15
C GLN A 14 -15.00 9.03 16.24
N LEU A 15 -14.15 8.07 16.58
CA LEU A 15 -14.35 7.17 17.71
C LEU A 15 -14.34 7.94 19.04
N ALA A 16 -13.37 8.85 19.23
CA ALA A 16 -13.24 9.64 20.44
C ALA A 16 -14.41 10.63 20.64
N THR A 17 -14.96 11.18 19.55
CA THR A 17 -16.05 12.16 19.62
C THR A 17 -17.44 11.55 19.43
N GLY A 18 -17.56 10.23 19.29
CA GLY A 18 -18.86 9.56 19.06
C GLY A 18 -19.51 9.91 17.72
N THR A 19 -18.71 10.28 16.71
CA THR A 19 -19.17 10.72 15.37
C THR A 19 -18.74 9.76 14.27
N LEU A 20 -18.58 8.47 14.60
CA LEU A 20 -18.19 7.43 13.65
C LEU A 20 -19.09 7.42 12.41
N VAL A 21 -18.48 7.60 11.25
CA VAL A 21 -19.17 7.61 9.95
C VAL A 21 -19.08 6.26 9.22
N PRO A 22 -17.90 5.65 9.02
CA PRO A 22 -17.78 4.47 8.17
C PRO A 22 -18.23 3.18 8.86
N ASP A 23 -18.74 2.22 8.08
CA ASP A 23 -19.02 0.84 8.53
C ASP A 23 -17.78 -0.06 8.45
N VAL A 24 -16.93 0.17 7.44
CA VAL A 24 -15.72 -0.60 7.14
C VAL A 24 -14.54 0.35 6.99
N VAL A 25 -13.40 -0.03 7.54
CA VAL A 25 -12.10 0.60 7.27
C VAL A 25 -11.26 -0.35 6.45
N GLN A 26 -10.58 0.16 5.42
CA GLN A 26 -9.64 -0.60 4.60
C GLN A 26 -8.39 0.26 4.34
N LEU A 27 -7.26 -0.10 4.97
CA LEU A 27 -6.08 0.77 5.05
C LEU A 27 -4.77 -0.02 5.02
N GLN A 28 -3.71 0.64 4.54
CA GLN A 28 -2.35 0.09 4.55
C GLN A 28 -1.60 0.31 5.88
N THR A 29 -2.15 1.10 6.81
CA THR A 29 -1.58 1.32 8.16
C THR A 29 -1.90 0.12 9.06
N LEU A 30 -1.21 -0.99 8.81
CA LEU A 30 -1.56 -2.31 9.34
C LEU A 30 -1.64 -2.35 10.88
N GLN A 31 -0.79 -1.57 11.55
CA GLN A 31 -0.73 -1.45 13.01
C GLN A 31 -2.03 -0.95 13.64
N ASP A 32 -2.82 -0.13 12.93
CA ASP A 32 -4.07 0.41 13.47
C ASP A 32 -5.09 -0.70 13.69
N PHE A 33 -5.10 -1.74 12.87
CA PHE A 33 -6.00 -2.88 13.06
C PHE A 33 -5.69 -3.66 14.34
N THR A 34 -4.41 -3.82 14.69
CA THR A 34 -4.02 -4.44 15.97
C THR A 34 -4.44 -3.57 17.15
N ARG A 35 -4.22 -2.25 17.05
CA ARG A 35 -4.62 -1.28 18.08
C ARG A 35 -6.14 -1.22 18.25
N TRP A 36 -6.89 -1.05 17.16
CA TRP A 36 -8.35 -1.02 17.18
C TRP A 36 -8.96 -2.33 17.68
N LYS A 37 -8.34 -3.48 17.39
CA LYS A 37 -8.72 -4.75 18.02
C LYS A 37 -8.57 -4.68 19.55
N SER A 38 -7.43 -4.20 20.05
CA SER A 38 -7.18 -4.09 21.50
C SER A 38 -8.13 -3.11 22.20
N LEU A 39 -8.61 -2.10 21.49
CA LEU A 39 -9.60 -1.14 21.98
C LEU A 39 -11.04 -1.66 21.90
N GLY A 40 -11.27 -2.84 21.33
CA GLY A 40 -12.61 -3.41 21.18
C GLY A 40 -13.51 -2.67 20.17
N VAL A 41 -12.94 -1.81 19.31
CA VAL A 41 -13.70 -0.99 18.36
C VAL A 41 -13.90 -1.66 16.99
N LEU A 42 -13.41 -2.89 16.82
CA LEU A 42 -13.64 -3.72 15.64
C LEU A 42 -14.68 -4.79 15.95
N ARG A 43 -15.57 -5.06 14.99
CA ARG A 43 -16.51 -6.17 15.01
C ARG A 43 -15.85 -7.41 14.41
N PRO A 44 -15.59 -8.48 15.18
CA PRO A 44 -15.06 -9.71 14.63
C PRO A 44 -16.03 -10.33 13.62
N TYR A 45 -15.53 -10.64 12.43
CA TYR A 45 -16.30 -11.31 11.40
C TYR A 45 -15.41 -12.18 10.53
N LYS A 46 -15.81 -13.45 10.39
CA LYS A 46 -15.16 -14.43 9.51
C LYS A 46 -16.05 -14.61 8.27
N PRO A 47 -15.78 -13.92 7.15
CA PRO A 47 -16.55 -14.09 5.91
C PRO A 47 -16.42 -15.50 5.33
N ALA A 48 -17.28 -15.84 4.36
CA ALA A 48 -17.11 -17.02 3.53
C ALA A 48 -15.72 -17.00 2.88
N GLY A 49 -15.02 -18.14 2.94
CA GLY A 49 -13.64 -18.24 2.48
C GLY A 49 -12.57 -17.77 3.49
N PHE A 50 -12.95 -17.31 4.69
CA PHE A 50 -11.99 -16.90 5.73
C PHE A 50 -10.96 -18.00 6.03
N ALA A 51 -11.38 -19.26 6.12
CA ALA A 51 -10.50 -20.40 6.37
C ALA A 51 -9.41 -20.59 5.30
N LYS A 52 -9.66 -20.07 4.08
CA LYS A 52 -8.78 -20.16 2.92
C LYS A 52 -7.86 -18.95 2.76
N LEU A 53 -7.98 -17.92 3.60
CA LEU A 53 -6.97 -16.85 3.65
C LEU A 53 -5.63 -17.41 4.12
N TYR A 54 -4.54 -16.93 3.52
CA TYR A 54 -3.20 -17.20 4.04
C TYR A 54 -3.11 -16.75 5.51
N PRO A 55 -2.52 -17.53 6.44
CA PRO A 55 -2.58 -17.22 7.86
C PRO A 55 -2.13 -15.81 8.25
N ALA A 56 -1.07 -15.27 7.61
CA ALA A 56 -0.60 -13.90 7.88
C ALA A 56 -1.56 -12.79 7.39
N PHE A 57 -2.55 -13.16 6.57
CA PHE A 57 -3.55 -12.26 5.98
C PHE A 57 -4.89 -12.27 6.71
N ARG A 58 -4.94 -12.81 7.93
CA ARG A 58 -6.14 -12.75 8.76
C ARG A 58 -5.77 -12.64 10.24
N ASP A 59 -6.61 -11.94 10.97
CA ASP A 59 -6.66 -12.08 12.41
C ASP A 59 -7.35 -13.41 12.78
N PRO A 60 -6.81 -14.26 13.68
CA PRO A 60 -7.44 -15.53 14.07
C PRO A 60 -8.87 -15.40 14.60
N ASP A 61 -9.21 -14.27 15.23
CA ASP A 61 -10.54 -14.00 15.78
C ASP A 61 -11.47 -13.36 14.74
N GLY A 62 -10.93 -12.97 13.58
CA GLY A 62 -11.67 -12.28 12.53
C GLY A 62 -11.83 -10.78 12.78
N ALA A 63 -11.01 -10.16 13.65
CA ALA A 63 -11.06 -8.72 13.87
C ALA A 63 -10.72 -7.91 12.60
N TRP A 64 -9.86 -8.47 11.75
CA TRP A 64 -9.51 -7.93 10.43
C TRP A 64 -9.13 -9.06 9.47
N ILE A 65 -9.21 -8.78 8.17
CA ILE A 65 -8.72 -9.63 7.08
C ILE A 65 -7.92 -8.79 6.10
N ALA A 66 -7.02 -9.39 5.33
CA ALA A 66 -6.55 -8.76 4.09
C ALA A 66 -7.57 -9.01 2.98
N THR A 67 -7.87 -8.00 2.17
CA THR A 67 -8.79 -8.10 1.03
C THR A 67 -8.04 -8.22 -0.30
N SER A 68 -6.83 -7.69 -0.39
CA SER A 68 -5.95 -7.83 -1.55
C SER A 68 -4.48 -7.95 -1.10
N VAL A 69 -3.65 -8.45 -1.99
CA VAL A 69 -2.21 -8.19 -1.94
C VAL A 69 -1.97 -6.81 -2.56
N VAL A 70 -0.93 -6.13 -2.10
CA VAL A 70 -0.35 -4.96 -2.77
C VAL A 70 1.16 -5.11 -2.70
N ALA A 71 1.85 -4.80 -3.80
CA ALA A 71 3.30 -4.85 -3.86
C ALA A 71 3.89 -3.53 -4.39
N PHE A 72 4.96 -3.05 -3.76
CA PHE A 72 5.75 -1.90 -4.23
C PHE A 72 7.14 -2.34 -4.67
N SER A 73 7.58 -1.76 -5.78
CA SER A 73 8.91 -1.91 -6.33
C SER A 73 9.28 -0.68 -7.15
N TYR A 74 10.24 -0.82 -8.06
CA TYR A 74 10.50 0.12 -9.14
C TYR A 74 9.79 -0.30 -10.43
N MET A 75 9.63 0.67 -11.32
CA MET A 75 9.07 0.51 -12.65
C MET A 75 9.87 1.36 -13.63
N TYR A 76 9.74 1.10 -14.92
CA TYR A 76 10.37 1.93 -15.93
C TYR A 76 9.61 1.90 -17.26
N ASP A 77 10.00 2.81 -18.15
CA ASP A 77 9.44 2.94 -19.49
C ASP A 77 9.76 1.72 -20.39
N ASP A 78 8.74 1.03 -20.90
CA ASP A 78 8.92 -0.17 -21.73
C ASP A 78 9.87 0.04 -22.93
N SER A 79 9.96 1.27 -23.47
CA SER A 79 10.87 1.59 -24.58
C SER A 79 12.35 1.37 -24.25
N LEU A 80 12.71 1.30 -22.97
CA LEU A 80 14.07 0.97 -22.54
C LEU A 80 14.42 -0.50 -22.82
N GLY A 81 13.44 -1.38 -22.98
CA GLY A 81 13.66 -2.81 -23.22
C GLY A 81 14.67 -3.41 -22.24
N ALA A 82 15.70 -4.09 -22.76
CA ALA A 82 16.81 -4.64 -21.98
C ALA A 82 17.79 -3.59 -21.41
N GLY A 83 17.73 -2.34 -21.87
CA GLY A 83 18.55 -1.24 -21.36
C GLY A 83 18.05 -0.62 -20.06
N GLY A 84 16.85 -0.99 -19.60
CA GLY A 84 16.29 -0.56 -18.32
C GLY A 84 17.07 -1.10 -17.10
N PRO A 85 16.80 -0.58 -15.89
CA PRO A 85 17.44 -1.09 -14.68
C PRO A 85 17.06 -2.55 -14.42
N ALA A 86 18.07 -3.43 -14.28
CA ALA A 86 17.88 -4.85 -14.01
C ALA A 86 17.58 -5.11 -12.53
N SER A 87 18.03 -4.22 -11.66
CA SER A 87 17.79 -4.28 -10.23
C SER A 87 17.67 -2.90 -9.59
N PRO A 88 17.18 -2.81 -8.34
CA PRO A 88 17.21 -1.56 -7.58
C PRO A 88 18.62 -1.00 -7.36
N ARG A 89 19.68 -1.83 -7.45
CA ARG A 89 21.08 -1.36 -7.36
C ARG A 89 21.44 -0.43 -8.53
N ASP A 90 20.83 -0.64 -9.70
CA ASP A 90 21.15 0.13 -10.92
C ASP A 90 20.48 1.50 -10.94
N LEU A 91 19.49 1.73 -10.06
CA LEU A 91 18.76 3.00 -9.96
C LEU A 91 19.66 4.20 -9.60
N VAL A 92 20.89 3.94 -9.13
CA VAL A 92 21.87 4.96 -8.77
C VAL A 92 23.02 5.09 -9.76
N ASP A 93 22.90 4.44 -10.92
CA ASP A 93 23.78 4.67 -12.07
C ASP A 93 23.62 6.13 -12.57
N PRO A 94 24.72 6.89 -12.74
CA PRO A 94 24.67 8.27 -13.23
C PRO A 94 23.92 8.46 -14.56
N ARG A 95 23.77 7.41 -15.39
CA ARG A 95 22.99 7.49 -16.65
C ARG A 95 21.50 7.80 -16.43
N TRP A 96 20.99 7.59 -15.21
CA TRP A 96 19.60 7.87 -14.84
C TRP A 96 19.39 9.25 -14.22
N LYS A 97 20.42 10.10 -14.18
CA LYS A 97 20.34 11.42 -13.54
C LYS A 97 19.25 12.27 -14.19
N GLY A 98 18.31 12.75 -13.39
CA GLY A 98 17.15 13.54 -13.81
C GLY A 98 16.00 12.72 -14.38
N ALA A 99 16.16 11.40 -14.55
CA ALA A 99 15.19 10.52 -15.23
C ALA A 99 14.30 9.71 -14.26
N ILE A 100 14.41 9.94 -12.96
CA ILE A 100 13.71 9.16 -11.92
C ILE A 100 12.60 10.01 -11.27
N ALA A 101 11.42 9.42 -11.10
CA ALA A 101 10.37 9.89 -10.19
C ALA A 101 10.17 8.92 -9.01
N SER A 102 9.70 9.44 -7.88
CA SER A 102 9.32 8.65 -6.72
C SER A 102 8.19 9.32 -5.96
N SER A 103 7.37 8.53 -5.27
CA SER A 103 6.58 9.06 -4.16
C SER A 103 7.51 9.45 -3.01
N TYR A 104 7.13 10.43 -2.19
CA TYR A 104 7.91 10.84 -1.01
C TYR A 104 7.97 9.70 0.04
N PRO A 105 9.16 9.19 0.39
CA PRO A 105 9.26 8.12 1.40
C PRO A 105 8.83 8.55 2.80
N HIS A 106 8.95 9.83 3.17
CA HIS A 106 8.45 10.29 4.47
C HIS A 106 6.94 10.57 4.49
N ASP A 107 6.28 10.52 3.33
CA ASP A 107 4.85 10.83 3.19
C ASP A 107 4.00 9.55 3.11
N ASP A 108 4.60 8.44 2.72
CA ASP A 108 3.99 7.11 2.61
C ASP A 108 4.91 6.05 3.23
N ASP A 109 4.42 5.44 4.30
CA ASP A 109 5.12 4.47 5.12
C ASP A 109 5.48 3.16 4.38
N ALA A 110 4.68 2.75 3.39
CA ALA A 110 5.04 1.62 2.54
C ALA A 110 6.18 2.01 1.60
N VAL A 111 6.17 3.23 1.05
CA VAL A 111 7.32 3.75 0.29
C VAL A 111 8.56 3.85 1.17
N LEU A 112 8.42 4.32 2.42
CA LEU A 112 9.52 4.36 3.39
C LEU A 112 10.14 2.98 3.60
N TYR A 113 9.28 1.97 3.77
CA TYR A 113 9.72 0.60 3.99
C TYR A 113 10.48 0.04 2.78
N LEU A 114 10.04 0.32 1.54
CA LEU A 114 10.79 -0.05 0.34
C LEU A 114 12.20 0.56 0.33
N TYR A 115 12.32 1.85 0.66
CA TYR A 115 13.62 2.51 0.77
C TYR A 115 14.49 1.96 1.91
N LYS A 116 13.88 1.56 3.03
CA LYS A 116 14.57 0.83 4.11
C LYS A 116 15.15 -0.48 3.59
N LEU A 117 14.39 -1.26 2.83
CA LEU A 117 14.88 -2.51 2.23
C LEU A 117 16.07 -2.27 1.29
N TYR A 118 15.99 -1.26 0.42
CA TYR A 118 17.11 -0.88 -0.45
C TYR A 118 18.33 -0.44 0.33
N THR A 119 18.12 0.34 1.39
CA THR A 119 19.21 0.80 2.27
C THR A 119 19.85 -0.36 3.03
N GLN A 120 19.08 -1.34 3.48
CA GLN A 120 19.59 -2.55 4.12
C GLN A 120 20.40 -3.42 3.15
N ALA A 121 19.94 -3.52 1.90
CA ALA A 121 20.60 -4.34 0.88
C ALA A 121 21.88 -3.70 0.31
N TYR A 122 21.95 -2.37 0.20
CA TYR A 122 23.03 -1.68 -0.52
C TYR A 122 23.79 -0.63 0.32
N GLY A 123 23.38 -0.42 1.57
CA GLY A 123 23.98 0.55 2.48
C GLY A 123 23.62 2.01 2.19
N TRP A 124 24.07 2.88 3.09
CA TRP A 124 23.89 4.33 2.96
C TRP A 124 24.57 4.96 1.75
N GLU A 125 25.56 4.27 1.18
CA GLU A 125 26.19 4.65 -0.09
C GLU A 125 25.16 4.76 -1.22
N TRP A 126 24.27 3.77 -1.33
CA TRP A 126 23.20 3.77 -2.32
C TRP A 126 22.27 4.97 -2.14
N VAL A 127 21.90 5.28 -0.89
CA VAL A 127 21.04 6.45 -0.59
C VAL A 127 21.71 7.75 -1.02
N ARG A 128 23.01 7.93 -0.74
CA ARG A 128 23.75 9.13 -1.13
C ARG A 128 23.87 9.25 -2.65
N ARG A 129 24.12 8.15 -3.35
CA ARG A 129 24.15 8.13 -4.81
C ARG A 129 22.77 8.41 -5.42
N LEU A 130 21.70 7.89 -4.82
CA LEU A 130 20.33 8.22 -5.23
C LEU A 130 20.02 9.70 -5.04
N ALA A 131 20.45 10.31 -3.93
CA ALA A 131 20.29 11.73 -3.69
C ALA A 131 20.97 12.59 -4.78
N ALA A 132 22.05 12.10 -5.40
CA ALA A 132 22.72 12.77 -6.52
C ALA A 132 22.00 12.61 -7.89
N GLN A 133 20.95 11.78 -7.97
CA GLN A 133 20.21 11.51 -9.21
C GLN A 133 19.21 12.60 -9.61
N ASN A 134 19.00 13.65 -8.80
CA ASN A 134 17.95 14.66 -9.05
C ASN A 134 16.55 14.02 -9.25
N VAL A 135 16.16 13.15 -8.30
CA VAL A 135 14.87 12.45 -8.30
C VAL A 135 13.73 13.44 -8.15
N GLN A 136 12.71 13.33 -9.00
CA GLN A 136 11.46 14.07 -8.85
C GLN A 136 10.57 13.38 -7.82
N PHE A 137 10.37 14.03 -6.67
CA PHE A 137 9.46 13.52 -5.65
C PHE A 137 8.08 14.18 -5.71
N GLY A 138 7.02 13.37 -5.54
CA GLY A 138 5.64 13.84 -5.43
C GLY A 138 4.86 13.10 -4.35
N ARG A 139 3.72 13.67 -3.91
CA ARG A 139 2.85 13.03 -2.92
C ARG A 139 1.96 11.98 -3.58
N GLY A 140 1.72 10.90 -2.87
CA GLY A 140 0.85 9.80 -3.30
C GLY A 140 1.56 8.78 -4.19
N THR A 141 1.27 7.51 -3.92
CA THR A 141 1.82 6.32 -4.58
C THR A 141 1.66 6.27 -6.12
N PRO A 142 0.60 6.86 -6.74
CA PRO A 142 0.51 6.88 -8.20
C PRO A 142 1.55 7.79 -8.90
N THR A 143 2.18 8.72 -8.18
CA THR A 143 3.15 9.69 -8.73
C THR A 143 4.20 9.06 -9.68
N PRO A 144 4.98 8.05 -9.28
CA PRO A 144 5.99 7.43 -10.14
C PRO A 144 5.37 6.78 -11.38
N VAL A 145 4.22 6.11 -11.25
CA VAL A 145 3.54 5.46 -12.38
C VAL A 145 3.09 6.51 -13.40
N VAL A 146 2.48 7.60 -12.94
CA VAL A 146 2.03 8.70 -13.81
C VAL A 146 3.20 9.37 -14.52
N ALA A 147 4.32 9.61 -13.82
CA ALA A 147 5.51 10.22 -14.41
C ALA A 147 6.13 9.36 -15.52
N VAL A 148 6.15 8.03 -15.35
CA VAL A 148 6.64 7.10 -16.38
C VAL A 148 5.65 6.96 -17.53
N ALA A 149 4.36 6.77 -17.24
CA ALA A 149 3.33 6.63 -18.27
C ALA A 149 3.24 7.87 -19.18
N SER A 150 3.39 9.07 -18.61
CA SER A 150 3.40 10.34 -19.35
C SER A 150 4.74 10.69 -19.99
N LYS A 151 5.73 9.80 -19.95
CA LYS A 151 7.08 9.98 -20.51
C LYS A 151 7.86 11.16 -19.91
N GLN A 152 7.42 11.71 -18.78
CA GLN A 152 8.13 12.78 -18.06
C GLN A 152 9.40 12.25 -17.38
N LYS A 153 9.38 10.99 -16.96
CA LYS A 153 10.50 10.26 -16.36
C LYS A 153 10.58 8.87 -16.97
N LEU A 154 11.78 8.29 -16.96
CA LEU A 154 12.00 6.95 -17.50
C LEU A 154 11.85 5.87 -16.43
N ILE A 155 12.01 6.22 -15.15
CA ILE A 155 12.03 5.28 -14.02
C ILE A 155 11.15 5.82 -12.90
N GLY A 156 10.37 4.94 -12.28
CA GLY A 156 9.59 5.20 -11.07
C GLY A 156 10.04 4.33 -9.90
N ILE A 157 10.05 4.87 -8.68
CA ILE A 157 10.34 4.13 -7.43
C ILE A 157 9.15 4.26 -6.47
N GLY A 158 8.76 3.17 -5.80
CA GLY A 158 7.77 3.21 -4.72
C GLY A 158 6.33 3.27 -5.22
N GLY A 159 6.03 2.55 -6.30
CA GLY A 159 4.70 2.44 -6.91
C GLY A 159 4.21 1.01 -6.97
N PHE A 160 2.88 0.84 -6.94
CA PHE A 160 2.24 -0.43 -7.22
C PHE A 160 2.31 -0.77 -8.71
N GLY A 161 2.16 -2.04 -9.03
CA GLY A 161 2.12 -2.53 -10.39
C GLY A 161 1.66 -3.97 -10.46
N SER A 162 1.85 -4.58 -11.62
CA SER A 162 1.44 -5.96 -11.89
C SER A 162 2.51 -6.67 -12.71
N LEU A 163 2.65 -7.98 -12.48
CA LEU A 163 3.50 -8.86 -13.27
C LEU A 163 2.72 -9.62 -14.35
N THR A 164 1.38 -9.55 -14.33
CA THR A 164 0.52 -10.24 -15.30
C THR A 164 0.14 -9.37 -16.49
N GLY A 165 0.57 -8.11 -16.49
CA GLY A 165 0.37 -7.14 -17.57
C GLY A 165 0.59 -5.70 -17.07
N PRO A 166 0.85 -4.74 -17.97
CA PRO A 166 0.99 -3.35 -17.57
C PRO A 166 -0.34 -2.79 -17.07
N LEU A 167 -0.36 -2.20 -15.88
CA LEU A 167 -1.54 -1.46 -15.37
C LEU A 167 -1.81 -0.19 -16.18
N VAL A 168 -0.75 0.37 -16.76
CA VAL A 168 -0.79 1.53 -17.64
C VAL A 168 0.12 1.24 -18.83
N PRO A 169 -0.33 1.44 -20.09
CA PRO A 169 0.48 1.15 -21.27
C PRO A 169 1.86 1.82 -21.22
N GLY A 170 2.90 1.07 -21.59
CA GLY A 170 4.28 1.56 -21.66
C GLY A 170 5.01 1.65 -20.33
N VAL A 171 4.44 1.11 -19.25
CA VAL A 171 5.08 1.02 -17.92
C VAL A 171 5.35 -0.43 -17.55
N ARG A 172 6.64 -0.80 -17.44
CA ARG A 172 7.07 -2.07 -16.89
C ARG A 172 7.25 -1.99 -15.39
N TRP A 173 6.43 -2.71 -14.64
CA TRP A 173 6.70 -2.93 -13.21
C TRP A 173 7.63 -4.14 -13.04
N VAL A 174 8.52 -4.10 -12.06
CA VAL A 174 9.55 -5.12 -11.89
C VAL A 174 9.49 -5.75 -10.50
N ALA A 175 9.32 -7.07 -10.43
CA ALA A 175 9.74 -7.86 -9.27
C ALA A 175 11.17 -8.36 -9.56
N PRO A 176 12.20 -7.73 -8.97
CA PRO A 176 13.57 -8.04 -9.34
C PRO A 176 13.98 -9.40 -8.74
N ASP A 177 14.73 -10.21 -9.48
CA ASP A 177 15.23 -11.49 -8.97
C ASP A 177 16.25 -11.24 -7.84
N ARG A 178 16.12 -11.93 -6.71
CA ARG A 178 17.02 -11.87 -5.52
C ARG A 178 17.23 -10.49 -4.87
N HIS A 179 16.71 -9.42 -5.46
CA HIS A 179 16.75 -8.08 -4.90
C HIS A 179 15.42 -7.79 -4.19
N PRO A 180 15.44 -6.96 -3.13
CA PRO A 180 14.22 -6.65 -2.39
C PRO A 180 13.18 -5.96 -3.28
N PHE A 181 11.93 -6.35 -3.10
CA PHE A 181 10.75 -5.51 -3.29
C PHE A 181 9.88 -5.70 -2.03
N MET A 182 8.70 -5.10 -1.96
CA MET A 182 7.82 -5.37 -0.81
C MET A 182 6.42 -5.75 -1.26
N ALA A 183 5.75 -6.55 -0.44
CA ALA A 183 4.33 -6.79 -0.53
C ALA A 183 3.69 -6.88 0.86
N TRP A 184 2.38 -6.66 0.93
CA TRP A 184 1.59 -6.85 2.14
C TRP A 184 0.13 -7.17 1.80
N GLY A 185 -0.60 -7.69 2.78
CA GLY A 185 -2.05 -7.82 2.69
C GLY A 185 -2.73 -6.51 3.10
N HIS A 186 -3.44 -5.86 2.18
CA HIS A 186 -4.20 -4.64 2.48
C HIS A 186 -5.37 -5.00 3.40
N ARG A 187 -5.35 -4.49 4.62
CA ARG A 187 -6.30 -4.91 5.67
C ARG A 187 -7.63 -4.17 5.57
N ALA A 188 -8.70 -4.89 5.87
CA ALA A 188 -10.03 -4.36 6.10
C ALA A 188 -10.66 -4.93 7.39
N ALA A 189 -11.51 -4.15 8.03
CA ALA A 189 -12.25 -4.54 9.23
C ALA A 189 -13.60 -3.82 9.30
N ILE A 190 -14.57 -4.46 9.95
CA ILE A 190 -15.87 -3.86 10.25
C ILE A 190 -15.73 -3.13 11.59
N LEU A 191 -16.15 -1.88 11.66
CA LEU A 191 -16.17 -1.13 12.92
C LEU A 191 -17.33 -1.62 13.80
N ALA A 192 -17.11 -1.66 15.13
CA ALA A 192 -18.12 -2.13 16.08
C ALA A 192 -19.43 -1.32 15.99
N GLY A 193 -19.28 0.01 15.85
CA GLY A 193 -20.36 0.99 15.67
C GLY A 193 -20.89 1.14 14.24
N ALA A 194 -20.62 0.20 13.33
CA ALA A 194 -21.18 0.21 11.98
C ALA A 194 -22.72 0.30 12.02
N LYS A 195 -23.29 1.26 11.28
CA LYS A 195 -24.74 1.46 11.11
C LYS A 195 -25.34 0.42 10.16
N HIS A 196 -24.55 -0.13 9.25
CA HIS A 196 -24.98 -1.12 8.25
C HIS A 196 -24.16 -2.43 8.34
N PRO A 197 -24.23 -3.17 9.46
CA PRO A 197 -23.39 -4.35 9.67
C PRO A 197 -23.64 -5.49 8.67
N ALA A 198 -24.86 -5.62 8.14
CA ALA A 198 -25.16 -6.61 7.09
C ALA A 198 -24.46 -6.26 5.76
N ALA A 199 -24.47 -4.99 5.36
CA ALA A 199 -23.78 -4.52 4.16
C ALA A 199 -22.25 -4.63 4.32
N ALA A 200 -21.70 -4.31 5.50
CA ALA A 200 -20.28 -4.48 5.80
C ALA A 200 -19.83 -5.95 5.70
N LYS A 201 -20.65 -6.89 6.21
CA LYS A 201 -20.40 -8.32 6.05
C LYS A 201 -20.47 -8.75 4.59
N LEU A 202 -21.48 -8.28 3.85
CA LEU A 202 -21.61 -8.58 2.41
C LEU A 202 -20.38 -8.09 1.63
N TYR A 203 -19.89 -6.89 1.92
CA TYR A 203 -18.68 -6.34 1.32
C TYR A 203 -17.46 -7.24 1.54
N LEU A 204 -17.22 -7.70 2.78
CA LEU A 204 -16.09 -8.59 3.06
C LEU A 204 -16.26 -9.99 2.41
N ASN A 205 -17.49 -10.52 2.28
CA ASN A 205 -17.72 -11.74 1.50
C ASN A 205 -17.41 -11.54 0.01
N TRP A 206 -17.87 -10.41 -0.55
CA TRP A 206 -17.63 -10.08 -1.95
C TRP A 206 -16.13 -9.94 -2.23
N GLN A 207 -15.39 -9.23 -1.38
CA GLN A 207 -13.94 -9.08 -1.50
C GLN A 207 -13.21 -10.42 -1.52
N LEU A 208 -13.66 -11.40 -0.73
CA LEU A 208 -13.05 -12.73 -0.70
C LEU A 208 -13.65 -13.73 -1.69
N SER A 209 -14.64 -13.32 -2.48
CA SER A 209 -15.25 -14.20 -3.49
C SER A 209 -14.20 -14.64 -4.50
N THR A 210 -14.36 -15.87 -5.02
CA THR A 210 -13.41 -16.41 -6.01
C THR A 210 -13.27 -15.51 -7.24
N PRO A 211 -14.35 -14.96 -7.84
CA PRO A 211 -14.22 -14.06 -8.98
C PRO A 211 -13.42 -12.79 -8.68
N VAL A 212 -13.63 -12.15 -7.52
CA VAL A 212 -12.88 -10.94 -7.13
C VAL A 212 -11.41 -11.27 -6.93
N GLN A 213 -11.11 -12.39 -6.27
CA GLN A 213 -9.73 -12.81 -6.00
C GLN A 213 -8.99 -13.28 -7.26
N GLN A 214 -9.69 -13.84 -8.24
CA GLN A 214 -9.12 -14.18 -9.56
C GLN A 214 -8.89 -12.95 -10.43
N ALA A 215 -9.65 -11.87 -10.21
CA ALA A 215 -9.54 -10.60 -10.94
C ALA A 215 -8.62 -9.58 -10.24
N ALA A 216 -7.77 -10.01 -9.30
CA ALA A 216 -6.84 -9.13 -8.60
C ALA A 216 -5.91 -8.40 -9.61
N PHE A 217 -5.81 -7.07 -9.49
CA PHE A 217 -5.12 -6.23 -10.47
C PHE A 217 -3.62 -6.52 -10.58
N ASP A 218 -2.98 -6.93 -9.48
CA ASP A 218 -1.56 -7.27 -9.40
C ASP A 218 -1.27 -8.77 -9.65
N GLY A 219 -2.33 -9.56 -9.87
CA GLY A 219 -2.29 -10.99 -10.16
C GLY A 219 -2.19 -11.88 -8.92
N TRP A 220 -2.02 -11.34 -7.71
CA TRP A 220 -1.93 -12.12 -6.48
C TRP A 220 -3.26 -12.14 -5.70
N SER A 221 -3.54 -13.29 -5.09
CA SER A 221 -4.68 -13.45 -4.18
C SER A 221 -4.22 -13.55 -2.73
N VAL A 222 -5.09 -13.12 -1.80
CA VAL A 222 -4.93 -13.38 -0.36
C VAL A 222 -5.37 -14.80 0.04
N ARG A 223 -6.01 -15.54 -0.87
CA ARG A 223 -6.52 -16.90 -0.64
C ARG A 223 -5.54 -17.96 -1.13
N THR A 224 -5.35 -19.02 -0.33
CA THR A 224 -4.48 -20.15 -0.63
C THR A 224 -5.05 -21.10 -1.68
N ASP A 225 -6.35 -21.02 -1.95
CA ASP A 225 -7.06 -21.88 -2.90
C ASP A 225 -7.36 -21.18 -4.25
N VAL A 226 -6.77 -20.00 -4.48
CA VAL A 226 -6.85 -19.28 -5.75
C VAL A 226 -5.46 -19.29 -6.38
N THR A 227 -5.36 -19.88 -7.56
CA THR A 227 -4.13 -19.84 -8.37
C THR A 227 -3.88 -18.40 -8.83
N PRO A 228 -2.72 -17.79 -8.52
CA PRO A 228 -2.37 -16.47 -9.01
C PRO A 228 -2.37 -16.40 -10.55
N ALA A 229 -2.74 -15.25 -11.09
CA ALA A 229 -2.81 -15.05 -12.53
C ALA A 229 -1.40 -15.07 -13.18
N GLY A 230 -1.34 -15.29 -14.50
CA GLY A 230 -0.10 -15.21 -15.27
C GLY A 230 1.00 -16.21 -14.88
N GLY A 231 0.65 -17.30 -14.19
CA GLY A 231 1.61 -18.30 -13.73
C GLY A 231 2.49 -17.84 -12.56
N LEU A 232 2.11 -16.75 -11.89
CA LEU A 232 2.80 -16.28 -10.69
C LEU A 232 2.72 -17.33 -9.58
N LYS A 233 3.78 -17.37 -8.76
CA LYS A 233 3.69 -18.07 -7.47
C LYS A 233 2.81 -17.24 -6.53
N PRO A 234 2.22 -17.84 -5.48
CA PRO A 234 1.61 -17.05 -4.43
C PRO A 234 2.63 -16.10 -3.78
N ILE A 235 2.20 -14.91 -3.35
CA ILE A 235 3.14 -13.87 -2.90
C ILE A 235 4.04 -14.32 -1.73
N TRP A 236 3.53 -15.20 -0.86
CA TRP A 236 4.28 -15.79 0.26
C TRP A 236 5.39 -16.77 -0.16
N GLN A 237 5.54 -17.07 -1.46
CA GLN A 237 6.65 -17.86 -2.00
C GLN A 237 7.78 -16.98 -2.61
N TYR A 238 7.65 -15.65 -2.57
CA TYR A 238 8.70 -14.73 -2.97
C TYR A 238 9.49 -14.27 -1.72
N PRO A 239 10.64 -14.87 -1.42
CA PRO A 239 11.40 -14.53 -0.20
C PRO A 239 11.86 -13.07 -0.17
N ASN A 240 12.04 -12.48 -1.35
CA ASN A 240 12.43 -11.08 -1.54
C ASN A 240 11.24 -10.11 -1.61
N ALA A 241 10.00 -10.57 -1.35
CA ALA A 241 8.82 -9.71 -1.19
C ALA A 241 8.65 -9.19 0.24
N HIS A 242 9.46 -9.66 1.20
CA HIS A 242 9.49 -9.17 2.58
C HIS A 242 8.11 -9.08 3.26
N LEU A 243 7.24 -10.07 3.01
CA LEU A 243 5.82 -10.05 3.39
C LEU A 243 5.59 -9.82 4.90
N ASP A 244 6.42 -10.44 5.73
CA ASP A 244 6.31 -10.34 7.20
C ASP A 244 6.97 -9.07 7.76
N GLY A 245 7.90 -8.48 7.02
CA GLY A 245 8.72 -7.39 7.53
C GLY A 245 8.01 -6.04 7.55
N PHE A 246 7.06 -5.79 6.63
CA PHE A 246 6.28 -4.55 6.66
C PHE A 246 5.34 -4.48 7.88
N PRO A 247 4.51 -5.51 8.17
CA PRO A 247 3.74 -5.55 9.42
C PRO A 247 4.62 -5.43 10.67
N ALA A 248 5.79 -6.08 10.69
CA ALA A 248 6.70 -6.07 11.83
C ALA A 248 7.48 -4.75 12.03
N SER A 249 7.50 -3.87 11.02
CA SER A 249 8.21 -2.58 11.09
C SER A 249 7.53 -1.54 11.98
N TRP A 250 6.30 -1.82 12.42
CA TRP A 250 5.50 -0.94 13.27
C TRP A 250 5.46 -1.49 14.70
N PRO A 251 6.01 -0.77 15.70
CA PRO A 251 5.83 -1.17 17.09
C PRO A 251 4.34 -1.09 17.48
N THR A 252 3.86 -2.10 18.20
CA THR A 252 2.47 -2.19 18.70
C THR A 252 2.18 -1.26 19.89
N ALA A 253 3.15 -0.45 20.30
CA ALA A 253 3.00 0.49 21.40
C ALA A 253 2.18 1.73 20.99
N PRO A 254 1.37 2.31 21.91
CA PRO A 254 0.71 3.58 21.66
C PRO A 254 1.75 4.63 21.25
N LYS A 255 1.39 5.55 20.35
CA LYS A 255 2.21 6.69 19.94
C LYS A 255 2.47 7.61 21.15
N SER A 256 3.33 7.22 22.08
CA SER A 256 3.92 8.13 23.05
C SER A 256 4.98 8.94 22.32
N ASN A 257 4.93 10.27 22.49
CA ASN A 257 5.96 11.21 22.02
C ASN A 257 7.35 10.74 22.45
N VAL A 258 8.04 9.97 21.61
CA VAL A 258 9.43 9.61 21.76
C VAL A 258 10.14 10.08 20.50
N GLY A 259 11.06 11.03 20.69
CA GLY A 259 11.75 11.74 19.63
C GLY A 259 12.31 10.80 18.56
N SER A 260 11.88 11.03 17.32
CA SER A 260 12.43 10.39 16.15
C SER A 260 13.88 10.85 15.95
N ARG A 261 14.82 9.90 15.89
CA ARG A 261 16.11 10.18 15.23
C ARG A 261 15.79 10.52 13.77
N PRO A 262 16.30 11.63 13.21
CA PRO A 262 15.95 12.05 11.87
C PRO A 262 16.49 11.04 10.85
N SER A 263 15.57 10.39 10.14
CA SER A 263 15.90 9.72 8.89
C SER A 263 16.26 10.80 7.87
N PRO A 264 17.26 10.64 7.00
CA PRO A 264 17.55 11.62 5.94
C PRO A 264 16.39 11.79 4.95
N PHE A 265 15.39 10.89 4.95
CA PHE A 265 14.14 11.08 4.23
C PHE A 265 13.18 12.08 4.90
N THR A 266 13.38 12.41 6.17
CA THR A 266 12.47 13.25 6.99
C THR A 266 12.81 14.74 7.01
N SER A 267 13.95 15.16 6.43
CA SER A 267 14.39 16.57 6.47
C SER A 267 13.85 17.44 5.33
N ALA A 268 13.25 16.86 4.29
CA ALA A 268 12.63 17.60 3.19
C ALA A 268 11.12 17.72 3.40
N LYS A 269 10.59 18.95 3.50
CA LYS A 269 9.13 19.18 3.51
C LYS A 269 8.54 18.71 2.18
N SER A 270 7.53 17.84 2.21
CA SER A 270 6.79 17.49 1.01
C SER A 270 6.11 18.73 0.41
N ARG A 271 6.42 19.02 -0.85
CA ARG A 271 5.82 20.12 -1.63
C ARG A 271 4.65 19.58 -2.46
N GLY A 272 3.63 20.41 -2.66
CA GLY A 272 2.36 20.06 -3.31
C GLY A 272 1.19 20.14 -2.34
N HIS A 273 0.10 20.80 -2.75
CA HIS A 273 -1.11 20.87 -1.93
C HIS A 273 -1.69 19.45 -1.74
N PRO A 274 -2.14 19.07 -0.54
CA PRO A 274 -3.13 18.00 -0.45
C PRO A 274 -4.31 18.39 -1.36
N HIS A 275 -4.90 17.42 -2.05
CA HIS A 275 -6.15 17.63 -2.78
C HIS A 275 -7.14 18.35 -1.84
N PRO A 276 -7.79 19.46 -2.23
CA PRO A 276 -8.54 20.27 -1.28
C PRO A 276 -9.61 19.44 -0.59
N ALA A 277 -9.37 19.17 0.70
CA ALA A 277 -10.35 18.74 1.66
C ALA A 277 -10.46 19.85 2.69
N GLY A 278 -11.42 20.73 2.45
CA GLY A 278 -11.90 21.81 3.32
C GLY A 278 -13.14 22.33 2.60
N SER A 279 -14.33 22.36 3.15
CA SER A 279 -14.83 22.31 4.52
C SER A 279 -16.27 21.75 4.45
N ASP A 280 -16.76 21.14 5.54
CA ASP A 280 -18.17 20.74 5.73
C ASP A 280 -18.79 19.89 4.61
N TYR A 281 -18.50 18.59 4.62
CA TYR A 281 -19.31 17.62 3.89
C TYR A 281 -19.78 16.51 4.83
N THR A 282 -20.96 16.69 5.41
CA THR A 282 -21.82 15.61 5.87
C THR A 282 -22.60 15.10 4.66
N PRO A 283 -22.31 13.91 4.11
CA PRO A 283 -23.20 13.33 3.12
C PRO A 283 -24.38 12.71 3.88
N ALA A 284 -25.42 13.50 4.11
CA ALA A 284 -26.77 12.99 4.30
C ALA A 284 -27.50 13.23 2.98
N ALA A 285 -27.87 12.16 2.29
CA ALA A 285 -28.79 12.22 1.16
C ALA A 285 -30.05 11.44 1.54
N GLU A 286 -31.15 12.18 1.67
CA GLU A 286 -32.52 11.66 1.71
C GLU A 286 -32.90 10.97 0.38
N PRO A 287 -33.89 10.06 0.39
CA PRO A 287 -34.20 9.21 -0.75
C PRO A 287 -35.06 9.95 -1.78
N GLY A 288 -34.48 10.25 -2.94
CA GLY A 288 -35.20 10.68 -4.13
C GLY A 288 -35.72 9.49 -4.94
N SER A 289 -37.04 9.40 -5.06
CA SER A 289 -37.81 8.48 -5.88
C SER A 289 -37.45 8.56 -7.37
N TRP A 290 -37.31 7.40 -8.02
CA TRP A 290 -37.39 7.29 -9.48
C TRP A 290 -38.66 6.51 -9.83
N THR A 291 -39.62 7.19 -10.45
CA THR A 291 -40.62 6.62 -11.35
C THR A 291 -39.98 6.33 -12.71
#